data_AF-A0A383CD27-F1
#
_entry.id   AF-A0A383CD27-F1
#
_cell.length_a   1.000
_cell.length_b   1.000
_cell.length_c   1.000
_cell.angle_alpha   90.00
_cell.angle_beta   90.00
_cell.angle_gamma   90.00
#
_symmetry.space_group_name_H-M   'P 1'
#
loop_
_entity.id
_entity.type
_entity.pdbx_description
1 polymer ?
#
loop_
_entity_poly.entity_id
_entity_poly.type
_entity_poly.pdbx_seq_one_letter_code
_entity_poly.pdbx_strand_id
1 'polypeptide(L)'
;MKNFNIIYKLKVAFEISIQLRSRDFKSAANFMVYFYPSDNYLSRLIKFTLWSLNQIFNVIPKAMETTTFASNISSTSIWLADSNPLEDFPWKQNPSSQLPTSVEVVVIGAGFTGAGCAYHWSKLGKGKMAVIEMNQAASGASGRNEGVVVMGRYFSFVKTMMESNLVKIRS
;
A
#
# COMPACT_ATOMS: atom_id res chain seq x y z
N MET A 1 -35.91 -0.89 3.27
CA MET A 1 -34.83 -1.92 3.14
C MET A 1 -35.03 -2.59 1.79
N LYS A 2 -34.08 -2.46 0.84
CA LYS A 2 -34.20 -3.14 -0.46
C LYS A 2 -34.09 -4.65 -0.19
N ASN A 3 -35.07 -5.43 -0.64
CA ASN A 3 -34.95 -6.89 -0.62
C ASN A 3 -33.74 -7.27 -1.48
N PHE A 4 -32.71 -7.78 -0.83
CA PHE A 4 -31.42 -8.05 -1.45
C PHE A 4 -31.59 -9.14 -2.50
N ASN A 5 -31.18 -8.85 -3.73
CA ASN A 5 -31.27 -9.82 -4.80
C ASN A 5 -30.22 -10.92 -4.56
N ILE A 6 -30.69 -12.12 -4.20
CA ILE A 6 -29.85 -13.30 -3.97
C ILE A 6 -28.94 -13.57 -5.19
N ILE A 7 -29.42 -13.26 -6.40
CA ILE A 7 -28.70 -13.41 -7.67
C ILE A 7 -27.48 -12.49 -7.71
N TYR A 8 -27.60 -11.26 -7.20
CA TYR A 8 -26.49 -10.31 -7.14
C TYR A 8 -25.38 -10.79 -6.19
N LYS A 9 -25.75 -11.27 -5.00
CA LYS A 9 -24.79 -11.85 -4.04
C LYS A 9 -24.03 -13.03 -4.63
N LEU A 10 -24.75 -13.94 -5.30
CA LEU A 10 -24.15 -15.08 -5.98
C LEU A 10 -23.22 -14.66 -7.12
N LYS A 11 -23.60 -13.64 -7.90
CA LYS A 11 -22.76 -13.08 -8.97
C LYS A 11 -21.44 -12.53 -8.41
N VAL A 12 -21.50 -11.70 -7.37
CA VAL A 12 -20.30 -11.14 -6.72
C VAL A 12 -19.42 -12.25 -6.16
N ALA A 13 -20.01 -13.25 -5.49
CA ALA A 13 -19.27 -14.39 -4.94
C ALA A 13 -18.56 -15.20 -6.03
N PHE A 14 -19.22 -15.40 -7.17
CA PHE A 14 -18.66 -16.08 -8.34
C PHE A 14 -17.49 -15.29 -8.94
N GLU A 15 -17.65 -13.98 -9.14
CA GLU A 15 -16.60 -13.11 -9.67
C GLU A 15 -15.36 -13.09 -8.78
N ILE A 16 -15.53 -12.99 -7.46
CA ILE A 16 -14.42 -13.04 -6.49
C ILE A 16 -13.69 -14.39 -6.59
N SER A 17 -14.44 -15.49 -6.65
CA SER A 17 -13.87 -16.84 -6.68
C SER A 17 -13.03 -17.09 -7.93
N ILE A 18 -13.44 -16.57 -9.09
CA ILE A 18 -12.69 -16.67 -10.34
C ILE A 18 -11.40 -15.84 -10.30
N GLN A 19 -11.40 -14.72 -9.57
CA GLN A 19 -10.27 -13.80 -9.53
C GLN A 19 -9.21 -14.15 -8.47
N LEU A 20 -9.42 -15.24 -7.70
CA LEU A 20 -8.44 -15.70 -6.71
C LEU A 20 -7.12 -16.10 -7.37
N ARG A 21 -6.02 -15.58 -6.83
CA ARG A 21 -4.65 -15.81 -7.29
C ARG A 21 -3.92 -16.71 -6.31
N SER A 22 -2.87 -17.40 -6.76
CA SER A 22 -2.05 -18.26 -5.89
C SER A 22 -1.47 -17.51 -4.68
N ARG A 23 -1.18 -16.21 -4.82
CA ARG A 23 -0.69 -15.35 -3.74
C ARG A 23 -1.73 -15.12 -2.64
N ASP A 24 -3.02 -15.17 -2.96
CA ASP A 24 -4.09 -14.92 -1.99
C ASP A 24 -4.17 -16.03 -0.95
N PHE A 25 -3.82 -17.27 -1.32
CA PHE A 25 -3.71 -18.39 -0.37
C PHE A 25 -2.56 -18.20 0.63
N LYS A 26 -1.43 -17.63 0.20
CA LYS A 26 -0.33 -17.28 1.11
C LYS A 26 -0.75 -16.17 2.07
N SER A 27 -1.50 -15.17 1.57
CA SER A 27 -2.07 -14.12 2.40
C SER A 27 -3.09 -14.67 3.40
N ALA A 28 -3.94 -15.63 3.01
CA ALA A 28 -4.88 -16.31 3.91
C ALA A 28 -4.16 -17.06 5.04
N ALA A 29 -3.07 -17.77 4.72
CA ALA A 29 -2.24 -18.43 5.73
C ALA A 29 -1.65 -17.43 6.74
N ASN A 30 -1.10 -16.31 6.26
CA ASN A 30 -0.59 -15.25 7.13
C ASN A 30 -1.71 -14.62 7.98
N PHE A 31 -2.88 -14.37 7.39
CA PHE A 31 -4.05 -13.83 8.10
C PHE A 31 -4.45 -14.74 9.27
N MET A 32 -4.54 -16.05 9.03
CA MET A 32 -4.89 -17.02 10.07
C MET A 32 -3.93 -16.97 11.26
N VAL A 33 -2.63 -16.82 11.01
CA VAL A 33 -1.62 -16.71 12.08
C VAL A 33 -1.72 -15.36 12.80
N TYR A 34 -1.90 -14.28 12.04
CA TYR A 34 -1.87 -12.92 12.57
C TYR A 34 -3.10 -12.57 13.41
N PHE A 35 -4.30 -12.94 12.96
CA PHE A 35 -5.55 -12.58 13.64
C PHE A 35 -5.99 -13.59 14.72
N TYR A 36 -5.47 -14.81 14.68
CA TYR A 36 -5.81 -15.89 15.62
C TYR A 36 -4.55 -16.54 16.22
N PRO A 37 -3.64 -15.76 16.84
CA PRO A 37 -2.31 -16.24 17.24
C PRO A 37 -2.34 -17.34 18.31
N SER A 38 -3.35 -17.33 19.19
CA SER A 38 -3.53 -18.31 20.26
C SER A 38 -4.17 -19.63 19.82
N ASP A 39 -4.70 -19.69 18.60
CA ASP A 39 -5.52 -20.81 18.16
C ASP A 39 -4.69 -21.90 17.45
N ASN A 40 -5.14 -23.14 17.54
CA ASN A 40 -4.59 -24.23 16.74
C ASN A 40 -5.01 -24.11 15.26
N TYR A 41 -4.32 -24.82 14.37
CA TYR A 41 -4.55 -24.74 12.92
C TYR A 41 -6.02 -24.95 12.52
N LEU A 42 -6.69 -25.95 13.09
CA LEU A 42 -8.07 -26.28 12.73
C LEU A 42 -9.04 -25.15 13.14
N SER A 43 -8.86 -24.61 14.34
CA SER A 43 -9.66 -23.48 14.83
C SER A 43 -9.45 -22.24 13.96
N ARG A 44 -8.20 -21.94 13.58
CA ARG A 44 -7.87 -20.84 12.66
C ARG A 44 -8.55 -21.02 11.31
N LEU A 45 -8.51 -22.23 10.76
CA LEU A 45 -9.13 -22.56 9.48
C LEU A 45 -10.64 -22.35 9.54
N ILE A 46 -11.32 -22.88 10.57
CA ILE A 46 -12.76 -22.71 10.74
C ILE A 46 -13.13 -21.23 10.87
N LYS A 47 -12.45 -20.48 11.74
CA LYS A 47 -12.71 -19.05 11.95
C LYS A 47 -12.47 -18.24 10.69
N PHE A 48 -11.37 -18.50 9.98
CA PHE A 48 -11.07 -17.84 8.71
C PHE A 48 -12.10 -18.17 7.63
N THR A 49 -12.53 -19.42 7.51
CA THR A 49 -13.54 -19.83 6.54
C THR A 49 -14.89 -19.19 6.84
N LEU A 50 -15.35 -19.22 8.10
CA LEU A 50 -16.59 -18.55 8.50
C LEU A 50 -16.54 -17.04 8.24
N TRP A 51 -15.42 -16.40 8.60
CA TRP A 51 -15.21 -14.99 8.31
C TRP A 51 -15.23 -14.70 6.80
N SER A 52 -14.51 -15.49 6.00
CA SER A 52 -14.42 -15.33 4.54
C SER A 52 -15.77 -15.52 3.87
N LEU A 53 -16.55 -16.54 4.27
CA LEU A 53 -17.91 -16.75 3.77
C LEU A 53 -18.80 -15.54 4.06
N ASN A 54 -18.71 -14.97 5.27
CA ASN A 54 -19.44 -13.74 5.59
C ASN A 54 -18.98 -12.54 4.74
N GLN A 55 -17.68 -12.42 4.45
CA GLN A 55 -17.20 -11.37 3.54
C GLN A 55 -17.80 -11.52 2.14
N ILE A 56 -17.74 -12.72 1.57
CA ILE A 56 -18.16 -13.04 0.21
C ILE A 56 -19.66 -12.83 0.02
N PHE A 57 -20.50 -13.33 0.95
CA PHE A 57 -21.95 -13.34 0.75
C PHE A 57 -22.70 -12.16 1.38
N ASN A 58 -22.07 -11.42 2.31
CA ASN A 58 -22.75 -10.33 3.03
C ASN A 58 -22.01 -9.01 2.94
N VAL A 59 -20.75 -8.95 3.39
CA VAL A 59 -20.06 -7.66 3.56
C VAL A 59 -19.72 -7.01 2.21
N ILE A 60 -19.10 -7.76 1.30
CA ILE A 60 -18.67 -7.23 -0.01
C ILE A 60 -19.87 -6.86 -0.89
N PRO A 61 -20.88 -7.73 -1.09
CA PRO A 61 -22.05 -7.36 -1.89
C PRO A 61 -22.75 -6.10 -1.35
N LYS A 62 -22.87 -5.96 -0.03
CA LYS A 62 -23.44 -4.77 0.59
C LYS A 62 -22.59 -3.52 0.33
N ALA A 63 -21.26 -3.62 0.41
CA ALA A 63 -20.37 -2.50 0.13
C ALA A 63 -20.42 -2.07 -1.34
N MET A 64 -20.60 -3.01 -2.28
CA MET A 64 -20.70 -2.72 -3.71
C MET A 64 -21.98 -1.96 -4.10
N GLU A 65 -23.01 -1.91 -3.24
CA GLU A 65 -24.21 -1.11 -3.49
C GLU A 65 -23.94 0.40 -3.44
N THR A 66 -22.97 0.81 -2.61
CA THR A 66 -22.61 2.22 -2.40
C THR A 66 -21.28 2.59 -3.02
N THR A 67 -20.59 1.62 -3.65
CA THR A 67 -19.26 1.84 -4.21
C THR A 67 -19.31 1.78 -5.72
N THR A 68 -18.84 2.84 -6.35
CA THR A 68 -18.60 2.90 -7.80
C THR A 68 -17.11 2.86 -8.05
N PHE A 69 -16.66 1.95 -8.91
CA PHE A 69 -15.28 1.86 -9.33
C PHE A 69 -15.13 2.43 -10.74
N ALA A 70 -14.05 3.18 -10.98
CA ALA A 70 -13.68 3.57 -12.33
C ALA A 70 -13.37 2.31 -13.15
N SER A 71 -13.96 2.19 -14.34
CA SER A 71 -13.72 1.05 -15.24
C SER A 71 -12.30 1.02 -15.79
N ASN A 72 -11.68 2.19 -15.94
CA ASN A 72 -10.30 2.35 -16.37
C ASN A 72 -9.51 3.10 -15.30
N ILE A 73 -8.63 2.38 -14.61
CA ILE A 73 -7.70 2.96 -13.65
C ILE A 73 -6.40 3.23 -14.40
N SER A 74 -5.94 4.49 -14.37
CA SER A 74 -4.65 4.82 -14.97
C SER A 74 -3.51 4.06 -14.29
N SER A 75 -2.61 3.48 -15.09
CA SER A 75 -1.35 2.94 -14.58
C SER A 75 -0.40 4.06 -14.15
N THR A 76 -0.64 5.31 -14.55
CA THR A 76 0.14 6.46 -14.12
C THR A 76 -0.20 6.85 -12.68
N SER A 77 0.83 7.10 -11.88
CA SER A 77 0.74 7.68 -10.53
C SER A 77 0.06 9.04 -10.58
N ILE A 78 -0.74 9.41 -9.57
CA ILE A 78 -1.42 10.73 -9.56
C ILE A 78 -0.40 11.87 -9.54
N TRP A 79 0.76 11.67 -8.90
CA TRP A 79 1.86 12.64 -8.85
C TRP A 79 2.64 12.74 -10.16
N LEU A 80 2.38 11.84 -11.11
CA LEU A 80 2.91 11.85 -12.47
C LEU A 80 1.82 12.18 -13.51
N ALA A 81 0.63 12.59 -13.07
CA ALA A 81 -0.45 12.98 -13.97
C ALA A 81 -0.17 14.32 -14.69
N ASP A 82 0.59 15.20 -14.04
CA ASP A 82 1.05 16.46 -14.60
C ASP A 82 2.44 16.34 -15.25
N SER A 83 2.81 17.33 -16.06
CA SER A 83 4.12 17.37 -16.71
C SER A 83 5.24 17.51 -15.68
N ASN A 84 6.21 16.59 -15.74
CA ASN A 84 7.39 16.61 -14.88
C ASN A 84 8.60 17.21 -15.63
N PRO A 85 9.10 18.40 -15.25
CA PRO A 85 10.26 19.01 -15.90
C PRO A 85 11.56 18.21 -15.69
N LEU A 86 11.59 17.31 -14.70
CA LEU A 86 12.72 16.44 -14.38
C LEU A 86 12.46 14.97 -14.77
N GLU A 87 11.50 14.73 -15.67
CA GLU A 87 11.25 13.41 -16.23
C GLU A 87 12.54 12.83 -16.84
N ASP A 88 12.88 11.61 -16.44
CA ASP A 88 14.07 10.86 -16.88
C ASP A 88 15.38 11.65 -16.81
N PHE A 89 15.50 12.59 -15.86
CA PHE A 89 16.74 13.34 -15.66
C PHE A 89 17.86 12.43 -15.08
N PRO A 90 19.11 12.50 -15.59
CA PRO A 90 19.59 13.38 -16.66
C PRO A 90 19.49 12.79 -18.08
N TRP A 91 19.09 11.54 -18.25
CA TRP A 91 19.10 10.84 -19.55
C TRP A 91 18.24 11.48 -20.63
N LYS A 92 17.12 12.13 -20.28
CA LYS A 92 16.29 12.87 -21.24
C LYS A 92 17.04 14.03 -21.90
N GLN A 93 17.93 14.69 -21.15
CA GLN A 93 18.73 15.83 -21.63
C GLN A 93 20.07 15.37 -22.22
N ASN A 94 20.66 14.32 -21.65
CA ASN A 94 21.92 13.76 -22.10
C ASN A 94 21.83 12.22 -22.06
N PRO A 95 21.41 11.57 -23.16
CA PRO A 95 21.23 10.11 -23.24
C PRO A 95 22.49 9.31 -22.97
N SER A 96 23.67 9.91 -23.19
CA SER A 96 24.97 9.29 -22.93
C SER A 96 25.41 9.41 -21.46
N SER A 97 24.58 10.00 -20.59
CA SER A 97 24.86 10.07 -19.16
C SER A 97 25.02 8.67 -18.58
N GLN A 98 26.14 8.44 -17.92
CA GLN A 98 26.40 7.21 -17.20
C GLN A 98 26.08 7.40 -15.72
N LEU A 99 25.70 6.30 -15.06
CA LEU A 99 25.65 6.29 -13.61
C LEU A 99 27.05 6.57 -13.04
N PRO A 100 27.15 7.21 -11.86
CA PRO A 100 28.44 7.37 -11.19
C PRO A 100 29.11 6.01 -10.98
N THR A 101 30.42 5.93 -11.26
CA THR A 101 31.20 4.69 -11.08
C THR A 101 31.37 4.30 -9.62
N SER A 102 31.28 5.27 -8.71
CA SER A 102 31.33 5.06 -7.26
C SER A 102 30.55 6.13 -6.51
N VAL A 103 29.91 5.71 -5.42
CA VAL A 103 29.25 6.56 -4.42
C VAL A 103 29.41 5.90 -3.04
N GLU A 104 29.26 6.68 -1.98
CA GLU A 104 29.30 6.14 -0.61
C GLU A 104 28.02 5.38 -0.26
N VAL A 105 26.88 5.85 -0.80
CA VAL A 105 25.56 5.26 -0.54
C VAL A 105 24.75 5.21 -1.83
N VAL A 106 24.11 4.06 -2.07
CA VAL A 106 23.09 3.88 -3.11
C VAL A 106 21.74 3.64 -2.44
N VAL A 107 20.74 4.42 -2.84
CA VAL A 107 19.34 4.23 -2.45
C VAL A 107 18.58 3.65 -3.64
N ILE A 108 17.90 2.53 -3.41
CA ILE A 108 17.09 1.85 -4.43
C ILE A 108 15.62 2.24 -4.23
N GLY A 109 15.06 2.92 -5.23
CA GLY A 109 13.69 3.41 -5.28
C GLY A 109 13.59 4.90 -4.95
N ALA A 110 13.04 5.69 -5.88
CA ALA A 110 12.78 7.12 -5.71
C ALA A 110 11.32 7.39 -5.28
N GLY A 111 10.81 6.56 -4.37
CA GLY A 111 9.56 6.79 -3.66
C GLY A 111 9.73 7.73 -2.47
N PHE A 112 8.68 7.86 -1.63
CA PHE A 112 8.68 8.76 -0.47
C PHE A 112 9.85 8.49 0.49
N THR A 113 10.10 7.21 0.79
CA THR A 113 11.19 6.80 1.69
C THR A 113 12.57 7.10 1.11
N GLY A 114 12.82 6.74 -0.15
CA GLY A 114 14.12 6.96 -0.79
C GLY A 114 14.41 8.44 -1.02
N ALA A 115 13.41 9.19 -1.48
CA ALA A 115 13.51 10.65 -1.64
C ALA A 115 13.71 11.35 -0.29
N GLY A 116 12.99 10.93 0.77
CA GLY A 116 13.18 11.46 2.12
C GLY A 116 14.59 11.18 2.67
N CYS A 117 15.12 9.97 2.44
CA CYS A 117 16.50 9.64 2.77
C CYS A 117 17.49 10.58 2.07
N ALA A 118 17.37 10.73 0.75
CA ALA A 118 18.22 11.60 -0.04
C ALA A 118 18.12 13.08 0.37
N TYR A 119 16.90 13.55 0.68
CA TYR A 119 16.68 14.90 1.18
C TYR A 119 17.45 15.15 2.49
N HIS A 120 17.25 14.29 3.50
CA HIS A 120 17.94 14.47 4.78
C HIS A 120 19.45 14.26 4.67
N TRP A 121 19.89 13.32 3.84
CA TRP A 121 21.31 13.10 3.55
C TRP A 121 21.96 14.34 2.93
N SER A 122 21.31 14.97 1.94
CA SER A 122 21.79 16.20 1.30
C SER A 122 21.96 17.36 2.29
N LYS A 123 21.07 17.45 3.30
CA LYS A 123 21.13 18.48 4.35
C LYS A 123 22.26 18.28 5.34
N LEU A 124 22.70 17.03 5.53
CA LEU A 124 23.82 16.72 6.44
C LEU A 124 25.19 16.93 5.79
N GLY A 125 25.26 17.19 4.47
CA GLY A 125 26.52 17.37 3.75
C GLY A 125 27.39 16.11 3.73
N LYS A 126 26.79 14.93 3.88
CA LYS A 126 27.52 13.66 3.98
C LYS A 126 27.85 13.13 2.58
N GLY A 127 28.96 13.54 1.98
CA GLY A 127 29.51 12.82 0.82
C GLY A 127 28.56 12.61 -0.38
N LYS A 128 28.86 11.60 -1.21
CA LYS A 128 28.10 11.32 -2.45
C LYS A 128 27.09 10.18 -2.26
N MET A 129 25.83 10.46 -2.55
CA MET A 129 24.74 9.47 -2.63
C MET A 129 24.13 9.45 -4.03
N ALA A 130 23.76 8.27 -4.51
CA ALA A 130 22.92 8.09 -5.69
C ALA A 130 21.57 7.48 -5.31
N VAL A 131 20.48 8.01 -5.88
CA VAL A 131 19.15 7.37 -5.84
C VAL A 131 18.88 6.82 -7.22
N ILE A 132 18.54 5.54 -7.31
CA ILE A 132 18.18 4.87 -8.57
C ILE A 132 16.73 4.41 -8.53
N GLU A 133 16.01 4.61 -9.63
CA GLU A 133 14.62 4.22 -9.79
C GLU A 133 14.45 3.50 -11.12
N MET A 134 13.63 2.46 -11.14
CA MET A 134 13.42 1.64 -12.34
C MET A 134 12.55 2.36 -13.37
N ASN A 135 11.61 3.19 -12.90
CA ASN A 135 10.76 4.03 -13.75
C ASN A 135 11.03 5.51 -13.44
N GLN A 136 9.98 6.31 -13.21
CA GLN A 136 10.10 7.69 -12.74
C GLN A 136 10.01 7.78 -11.21
N ALA A 137 10.56 8.87 -10.65
CA ALA A 137 10.36 9.22 -9.26
C ALA A 137 8.87 9.26 -8.91
N ALA A 138 8.50 8.72 -7.74
CA ALA A 138 7.11 8.56 -7.32
C ALA A 138 6.20 7.76 -8.28
N SER A 139 6.73 6.86 -9.11
CA SER A 139 5.91 5.94 -9.93
C SER A 139 5.27 4.77 -9.14
N GLY A 140 5.88 4.41 -8.01
CA GLY A 140 5.47 3.29 -7.15
C GLY A 140 4.28 3.61 -6.22
N ALA A 141 4.20 2.89 -5.10
CA ALA A 141 3.11 3.05 -4.12
C ALA A 141 3.03 4.48 -3.54
N SER A 142 4.18 5.12 -3.32
CA SER A 142 4.25 6.52 -2.91
C SER A 142 3.63 7.47 -3.93
N GLY A 143 3.50 7.07 -5.20
CA GLY A 143 2.80 7.81 -6.23
C GLY A 143 1.27 7.70 -6.21
N ARG A 144 0.74 6.74 -5.46
CA ARG A 144 -0.68 6.37 -5.51
C ARG A 144 -1.39 6.67 -4.19
N ASN A 145 -0.82 7.58 -3.41
CA ASN A 145 -1.39 8.05 -2.16
C ASN A 145 -2.30 9.26 -2.41
N GLU A 146 -3.28 9.48 -1.52
CA GLU A 146 -4.25 10.57 -1.63
C GLU A 146 -3.67 11.97 -1.30
N GLY A 147 -2.38 12.07 -0.97
CA GLY A 147 -1.74 13.30 -0.50
C GLY A 147 -2.11 13.70 0.92
N VAL A 148 -2.83 12.85 1.65
CA VAL A 148 -3.35 13.16 2.98
C VAL A 148 -2.25 13.01 4.03
N VAL A 149 -1.82 14.13 4.60
CA VAL A 149 -0.93 14.16 5.76
C VAL A 149 -1.76 14.11 7.04
N VAL A 150 -1.84 12.92 7.63
CA VAL A 150 -2.78 12.58 8.70
C VAL A 150 -2.36 13.14 10.08
N MET A 151 -1.07 13.43 10.29
CA MET A 151 -0.56 13.85 11.59
C MET A 151 -1.23 15.12 12.14
N GLY A 152 -1.63 16.08 11.29
CA GLY A 152 -2.38 17.24 11.77
C GLY A 152 -3.78 16.90 12.32
N ARG A 153 -4.46 15.89 11.75
CA ARG A 153 -5.85 15.52 12.11
C ARG A 153 -5.94 14.52 13.27
N TYR A 154 -4.95 13.64 13.40
CA TYR A 154 -4.98 12.55 14.39
C TYR A 154 -3.86 12.63 15.43
N PHE A 155 -3.12 13.75 15.51
CA PHE A 155 -2.06 13.91 16.52
C PHE A 155 -2.57 13.58 17.93
N SER A 156 -3.73 14.10 18.32
CA SER A 156 -4.33 13.84 19.63
C SER A 156 -4.60 12.35 19.85
N PHE A 157 -5.15 11.66 18.85
CA PHE A 157 -5.42 10.22 18.91
C PHE A 157 -4.13 9.40 19.02
N VAL A 158 -3.15 9.67 18.17
CA VAL A 158 -1.86 8.96 18.15
C VAL A 158 -1.09 9.21 19.45
N LYS A 159 -1.04 10.46 19.92
CA LYS A 159 -0.40 10.83 21.19
C LYS A 159 -1.05 10.10 22.35
N THR A 160 -2.38 10.13 22.46
CA THR A 160 -3.14 9.46 23.53
C THR A 160 -2.93 7.95 23.52
N MET A 161 -2.97 7.33 22.34
CA MET A 161 -2.71 5.89 22.19
C MET A 161 -1.27 5.53 22.53
N MET A 162 -0.29 6.31 22.10
CA MET A 162 1.12 6.07 22.42
C MET A 162 1.40 6.25 23.90
N GLU A 163 0.94 7.34 24.51
CA GLU A 163 1.12 7.61 25.94
C GLU A 163 0.54 6.49 26.82
N SER A 164 -0.70 6.08 26.54
CA SER A 164 -1.37 5.01 27.31
C SER A 164 -0.66 3.65 27.20
N ASN A 165 -0.09 3.33 26.05
CA ASN A 165 0.63 2.06 25.85
C ASN A 165 2.09 2.12 26.35
N LEU A 166 2.75 3.28 26.25
CA LEU A 166 4.10 3.48 26.80
C LEU A 166 4.13 3.36 28.32
N VAL A 167 3.09 3.85 29.01
CA VAL A 167 2.95 3.67 30.47
C VAL A 167 2.85 2.18 30.82
N LYS A 168 2.06 1.40 30.07
CA LYS A 168 1.89 -0.04 30.30
C LYS A 168 3.14 -0.88 30.05
N ILE A 169 4.00 -0.45 29.13
CA ILE A 169 5.27 -1.15 28.83
C ILE A 169 6.35 -0.80 29.86
N ARG A 170 6.23 0.38 30.50
CA ARG A 170 7.20 0.87 31.51
C ARG A 170 6.86 0.46 32.94
N SER A 171 5.65 -0.02 33.20
CA SER A 171 5.21 -0.66 34.46
C SER A 171 5.50 -2.15 34.45
#